data_AF-A0A6G8PY74-F1
#
_entry.id   AF-A0A6G8PY74-F1
#
_cell.length_a   1.000
_cell.length_b   1.000
_cell.length_c   1.000
_cell.angle_alpha   90.00
_cell.angle_beta   90.00
_cell.angle_gamma   90.00
#
_symmetry.space_group_name_H-M   'P 1'
#
loop_
_entity.id
_entity.type
_entity.pdbx_description
1 polymer ?
#
loop_
_entity_poly.entity_id
_entity_poly.type
_entity_poly.pdbx_seq_one_letter_code
_entity_poly.pdbx_strand_id
1 'polypeptide(L)'
;MERHVPSTRGVGLEVYEAFGRLAPQRAEYASLPIRDGFDWEGCAAGLDAVDLYLVVFRSVRRAAADDRLLKEYDDRAYDEALASGGVLRYFRGRVNERRECLSFCLWESRRHAVTAAGKPAHGEAARISEEMYESYDLERYLVRKPRRDAGLGIEQVP
;
A
#
# COMPACT_ATOMS: atom_id res chain seq x y z
N MET A 1 18.51 -12.26 -8.89
CA MET A 1 17.42 -11.28 -8.73
C MET A 1 17.95 -10.17 -7.83
N GLU A 2 18.53 -9.14 -8.42
CA GLU A 2 18.94 -7.94 -7.67
C GLU A 2 17.68 -7.16 -7.27
N ARG A 3 17.54 -6.89 -5.98
CA ARG A 3 16.54 -5.96 -5.49
C ARG A 3 16.97 -4.58 -5.98
N HIS A 4 16.11 -3.91 -6.73
CA HIS A 4 16.32 -2.51 -7.06
C HIS A 4 16.22 -1.70 -5.75
N VAL A 5 17.37 -1.24 -5.25
CA VAL A 5 17.45 -0.37 -4.07
C VAL A 5 17.27 1.08 -4.57
N PRO A 6 16.21 1.81 -4.15
CA PRO A 6 15.99 3.18 -4.60
C PRO A 6 17.06 4.14 -4.07
N SER A 7 17.41 5.15 -4.87
CA SER A 7 18.37 6.20 -4.51
C SER A 7 17.82 7.10 -3.38
N THR A 8 18.52 7.13 -2.25
CA THR A 8 18.14 7.83 -1.01
C THR A 8 18.39 9.34 -1.09
N ARG A 9 17.45 10.09 -1.66
CA ARG A 9 17.26 11.53 -1.35
C ARG A 9 15.92 11.80 -0.65
N GLY A 10 15.29 10.73 -0.15
CA GLY A 10 14.05 10.71 0.62
C GLY A 10 14.26 9.92 1.93
N VAL A 11 13.15 9.47 2.54
CA VAL A 11 13.12 8.74 3.81
C VAL A 11 14.25 7.67 3.87
N GLY A 12 14.96 7.58 4.99
CA GLY A 12 16.19 6.77 5.10
C GLY A 12 16.01 5.28 4.75
N LEU A 13 17.07 4.65 4.24
CA LEU A 13 17.12 3.22 3.86
C LEU A 13 16.56 2.30 4.95
N GLU A 14 16.79 2.64 6.22
CA GLU A 14 16.27 1.91 7.38
C GLU A 14 14.73 1.81 7.39
N VAL A 15 14.02 2.89 7.01
CA VAL A 15 12.56 2.90 6.97
C VAL A 15 12.04 2.04 5.80
N TYR A 16 12.72 2.11 4.65
CA TYR A 16 12.42 1.25 3.51
C TYR A 16 12.59 -0.23 3.86
N GLU A 17 13.70 -0.60 4.51
CA GLU A 17 13.95 -1.98 4.92
C GLU A 17 12.97 -2.46 6.01
N ALA A 18 12.66 -1.60 6.96
CA ALA A 18 11.72 -1.86 8.04
C ALA A 18 10.31 -2.18 7.51
N PHE A 19 9.69 -1.25 6.78
CA PHE A 19 8.34 -1.43 6.24
C PHE A 19 8.31 -2.31 4.99
N GLY A 20 9.45 -2.53 4.34
CA GLY A 20 9.62 -3.53 3.28
C GLY A 20 9.32 -4.95 3.75
N ARG A 21 9.27 -5.21 5.06
CA ARG A 21 8.89 -6.50 5.67
C ARG A 21 7.46 -6.55 6.19
N LEU A 22 6.70 -5.45 6.10
CA LEU A 22 5.34 -5.37 6.64
C LEU A 22 4.44 -6.46 6.02
N ALA A 23 3.90 -7.31 6.89
CA ALA A 23 3.13 -8.48 6.51
C ALA A 23 1.87 -8.63 7.39
N PRO A 24 0.84 -9.34 6.91
CA PRO A 24 -0.33 -9.63 7.71
C PRO A 24 0.03 -10.45 8.96
N GLN A 25 -0.59 -10.13 10.09
CA GLN A 25 -0.47 -10.92 11.32
C GLN A 25 -1.58 -11.96 11.48
N ARG A 26 -2.65 -11.84 10.69
CA ARG A 26 -3.86 -12.66 10.76
C ARG A 26 -4.29 -13.06 9.36
N ALA A 27 -4.96 -14.22 9.22
CA ALA A 27 -5.43 -14.69 7.92
C ALA A 27 -6.56 -13.80 7.38
N GLU A 28 -7.38 -13.27 8.27
CA GLU A 28 -8.55 -12.42 8.01
C GLU A 28 -8.23 -10.92 7.84
N TYR A 29 -6.95 -10.56 7.64
CA TYR A 29 -6.47 -9.16 7.55
C TYR A 29 -7.29 -8.28 6.60
N ALA A 30 -7.83 -8.83 5.51
CA ALA A 30 -8.59 -8.09 4.52
C ALA A 30 -9.89 -7.48 5.09
N SER A 31 -10.41 -8.06 6.18
CA SER A 31 -11.64 -7.61 6.86
C SER A 31 -11.40 -6.85 8.16
N LEU A 32 -10.14 -6.74 8.60
CA LEU A 32 -9.78 -6.03 9.83
C LEU A 32 -9.48 -4.55 9.56
N PRO A 33 -9.63 -3.68 10.57
CA PRO A 33 -9.05 -2.34 10.52
C PRO A 33 -7.57 -2.42 10.16
N ILE A 34 -7.08 -1.47 9.33
CA ILE A 34 -5.71 -1.55 8.79
C ILE A 34 -4.64 -1.67 9.88
N ARG A 35 -4.87 -1.03 11.03
CA ARG A 35 -4.02 -1.07 12.22
C ARG A 35 -3.91 -2.45 12.88
N ASP A 36 -4.95 -3.28 12.75
CA ASP A 36 -5.06 -4.56 13.45
C ASP A 36 -4.66 -5.75 12.57
N GLY A 37 -4.57 -5.54 11.26
CA GLY A 37 -4.24 -6.57 10.28
C GLY A 37 -2.74 -6.83 10.08
N PHE A 38 -1.88 -5.89 10.45
CA PHE A 38 -0.45 -5.87 10.08
C PHE A 38 0.46 -5.47 11.24
N ASP A 39 1.70 -5.94 11.20
CA ASP A 39 2.71 -5.67 12.24
C ASP A 39 3.37 -4.29 12.10
N TRP A 40 2.60 -3.23 12.33
CA TRP A 40 3.08 -1.86 12.18
C TRP A 40 4.12 -1.48 13.23
N GLU A 41 3.85 -1.79 14.50
CA GLU A 41 4.76 -1.48 15.62
C GLU A 41 6.07 -2.27 15.54
N GLY A 42 6.01 -3.55 15.18
CA GLY A 42 7.21 -4.37 14.98
C GLY A 42 8.09 -3.85 13.84
N CYS A 43 7.49 -3.37 12.75
CA CYS A 43 8.24 -2.74 11.67
C CYS A 43 8.84 -1.39 12.11
N ALA A 44 8.10 -0.58 12.86
CA ALA A 44 8.56 0.73 13.32
C ALA A 44 9.52 0.67 14.53
N ALA A 45 9.75 -0.52 15.09
CA ALA A 45 10.62 -0.72 16.24
C ALA A 45 12.05 -0.26 15.91
N GLY A 46 12.62 0.58 16.76
CA GLY A 46 13.97 1.11 16.57
C GLY A 46 14.14 2.19 15.51
N LEU A 47 13.09 2.56 14.76
CA LEU A 47 13.11 3.77 13.92
C LEU A 47 12.95 5.02 14.79
N ASP A 48 13.59 6.12 14.38
CA ASP A 48 13.36 7.45 14.96
C ASP A 48 12.02 8.03 14.48
N ALA A 49 11.96 9.32 14.13
CA ALA A 49 10.74 9.93 13.66
C ALA A 49 10.40 9.46 12.22
N VAL A 50 9.14 9.09 11.99
CA VAL A 50 8.60 8.80 10.65
C VAL A 50 7.27 9.53 10.45
N ASP A 51 7.04 10.02 9.24
CA ASP A 51 5.76 10.57 8.77
C ASP A 51 5.53 10.06 7.36
N LEU A 52 4.70 9.01 7.25
CA LEU A 52 4.48 8.25 6.03
C LEU A 52 3.03 8.37 5.59
N TYR A 53 2.78 8.07 4.32
CA TYR A 53 1.44 8.12 3.75
C TYR A 53 1.03 6.75 3.22
N LEU A 54 -0.13 6.26 3.66
CA LEU A 54 -0.64 4.94 3.30
C LEU A 54 -1.91 5.11 2.46
N VAL A 55 -1.99 4.37 1.36
CA VAL A 55 -3.20 4.23 0.56
C VAL A 55 -3.61 2.77 0.58
N VAL A 56 -4.78 2.47 1.15
CA VAL A 56 -5.36 1.13 1.22
C VAL A 56 -6.48 1.03 0.22
N PHE A 57 -6.44 -0.01 -0.61
CA PHE A 57 -7.49 -0.37 -1.54
C PHE A 57 -8.19 -1.62 -1.01
N ARG A 58 -9.42 -1.46 -0.53
CA ARG A 58 -10.31 -2.55 -0.15
C ARG A 58 -11.27 -2.80 -1.28
N SER A 59 -11.52 -4.06 -1.60
CA SER A 59 -12.43 -4.39 -2.70
C SER A 59 -13.19 -5.68 -2.45
N VAL A 60 -14.36 -5.78 -3.08
CA VAL A 60 -15.06 -7.03 -3.35
C VAL A 60 -15.02 -7.24 -4.85
N ARG A 61 -14.33 -8.27 -5.32
CA ARG A 61 -14.26 -8.59 -6.76
C ARG A 61 -15.60 -9.12 -7.24
N ARG A 62 -15.99 -8.79 -8.48
CA ARG A 62 -17.13 -9.45 -9.13
C ARG A 62 -16.85 -10.94 -9.33
N ALA A 63 -17.88 -11.77 -9.32
CA ALA A 63 -17.74 -13.20 -9.57
C ALA A 63 -17.16 -13.52 -10.97
N ALA A 64 -17.39 -12.63 -11.95
CA ALA A 64 -16.89 -12.75 -13.31
C ALA A 64 -15.62 -11.90 -13.57
N ALA A 65 -14.95 -11.42 -12.52
CA ALA A 65 -13.75 -10.60 -12.68
C ALA A 65 -12.63 -11.37 -13.41
N ASP A 66 -11.95 -10.71 -14.34
CA ASP A 66 -10.78 -11.27 -15.01
C ASP A 66 -9.53 -11.00 -14.16
N ASP A 67 -9.14 -12.00 -13.37
CA ASP A 67 -7.97 -11.92 -12.50
C ASP A 67 -6.65 -11.71 -13.26
N ARG A 68 -6.55 -12.16 -14.51
CA ARG A 68 -5.35 -11.97 -15.34
C ARG A 68 -5.25 -10.52 -15.77
N LEU A 69 -6.37 -9.94 -16.22
CA LEU A 69 -6.45 -8.53 -16.59
C LEU A 69 -6.18 -7.62 -15.39
N LEU A 70 -6.80 -7.91 -14.24
CA LEU A 70 -6.53 -7.20 -12.99
C LEU A 70 -5.06 -7.22 -12.64
N LYS A 71 -4.41 -8.39 -12.75
CA LYS A 71 -2.99 -8.51 -12.46
C LYS A 71 -2.15 -7.66 -13.40
N GLU A 72 -2.43 -7.69 -14.70
CA GLU A 72 -1.69 -6.94 -15.72
C GLU A 72 -1.76 -5.42 -15.48
N TYR A 73 -2.95 -4.87 -15.23
CA TYR A 73 -3.12 -3.44 -14.99
C TYR A 73 -2.49 -3.00 -13.66
N ASP A 74 -2.61 -3.83 -12.63
CA ASP A 74 -1.98 -3.56 -11.34
C ASP A 74 -0.44 -3.64 -11.40
N ASP A 75 0.14 -4.58 -12.16
CA ASP A 75 1.58 -4.63 -12.42
C ASP A 75 2.07 -3.35 -13.12
N ARG A 76 1.36 -2.90 -14.16
CA ARG A 76 1.70 -1.67 -14.90
C ARG A 76 1.64 -0.44 -14.01
N ALA A 77 0.59 -0.31 -13.20
CA ALA A 77 0.46 0.79 -12.25
C ALA A 77 1.58 0.75 -11.19
N TYR A 78 1.94 -0.44 -10.71
CA TYR A 78 3.03 -0.60 -9.74
C TYR A 78 4.41 -0.27 -10.34
N ASP A 79 4.72 -0.71 -11.56
CA ASP A 79 5.96 -0.37 -12.24
C ASP A 79 6.10 1.16 -12.44
N GLU A 80 4.99 1.82 -12.79
CA GLU A 80 4.91 3.27 -12.91
C GLU A 80 5.05 4.00 -11.56
N ALA A 81 4.52 3.43 -10.49
CA ALA A 81 4.71 3.91 -9.12
C ALA A 81 6.18 3.83 -8.70
N LEU A 82 6.85 2.69 -8.99
CA LEU A 82 8.28 2.52 -8.74
C LEU A 82 9.11 3.56 -9.50
N ALA A 83 8.82 3.77 -10.79
CA ALA A 83 9.49 4.77 -11.61
C ALA A 83 9.26 6.21 -11.12
N SER A 84 8.11 6.48 -10.49
CA SER A 84 7.78 7.79 -9.90
C SER A 84 8.48 8.04 -8.56
N GLY A 85 8.96 6.98 -7.90
CA GLY A 85 9.70 7.04 -6.65
C GLY A 85 8.83 7.21 -5.40
N GLY A 86 9.44 6.93 -4.23
CA GLY A 86 8.82 7.12 -2.92
C GLY A 86 7.88 6.01 -2.45
N VAL A 87 7.79 4.88 -3.17
CA VAL A 87 7.11 3.68 -2.68
C VAL A 87 8.02 2.95 -1.70
N LEU A 88 7.54 2.75 -0.47
CA LEU A 88 8.24 2.00 0.57
C LEU A 88 7.82 0.52 0.59
N ARG A 89 6.53 0.28 0.35
CA ARG A 89 5.96 -1.07 0.33
C ARG A 89 4.74 -1.10 -0.57
N TYR A 90 4.73 -2.04 -1.50
CA TYR A 90 3.49 -2.50 -2.11
C TYR A 90 3.13 -3.87 -1.53
N PHE A 91 1.92 -3.98 -0.99
CA PHE A 91 1.35 -5.24 -0.53
C PHE A 91 0.14 -5.58 -1.40
N ARG A 92 0.26 -6.69 -2.13
CA ARG A 92 -0.85 -7.26 -2.90
C ARG A 92 -1.56 -8.32 -2.09
N GLY A 93 -2.78 -8.03 -1.66
CA GLY A 93 -3.62 -9.00 -0.97
C GLY A 93 -4.03 -10.17 -1.85
N ARG A 94 -4.43 -11.25 -1.21
CA ARG A 94 -5.14 -12.36 -1.85
C ARG A 94 -6.63 -12.15 -1.68
N VAL A 95 -7.39 -12.54 -2.69
CA VAL A 95 -8.85 -12.59 -2.57
C VAL A 95 -9.23 -13.72 -1.60
N ASN A 96 -10.17 -13.46 -0.70
CA ASN A 96 -10.70 -14.48 0.20
C ASN A 96 -11.96 -15.15 -0.38
N GLU A 97 -12.54 -16.10 0.36
CA GLU A 97 -13.74 -16.85 -0.04
C GLU A 97 -14.97 -15.96 -0.28
N ARG A 98 -14.99 -14.76 0.31
CA ARG A 98 -16.06 -13.75 0.12
C ARG A 98 -15.77 -12.80 -1.05
N ARG A 99 -14.74 -13.07 -1.86
CA ARG A 99 -14.23 -12.20 -2.94
C ARG A 99 -13.64 -10.87 -2.43
N GLU A 100 -13.38 -10.75 -1.13
CA GLU A 100 -12.77 -9.55 -0.55
C GLU A 100 -11.26 -9.56 -0.73
N CYS A 101 -10.67 -8.40 -0.97
CA CYS A 101 -9.22 -8.21 -1.09
C CYS A 101 -8.81 -6.88 -0.45
N LEU A 102 -7.63 -6.87 0.17
CA LEU A 102 -6.96 -5.67 0.68
C LEU A 102 -5.56 -5.59 0.08
N SER A 103 -5.31 -4.56 -0.71
CA SER A 103 -3.96 -4.19 -1.15
C SER A 103 -3.62 -2.80 -0.63
N PHE A 104 -2.34 -2.47 -0.50
CA PHE A 104 -1.94 -1.12 -0.14
C PHE A 104 -0.58 -0.74 -0.72
N CYS A 105 -0.39 0.57 -0.87
CA CYS A 105 0.91 1.18 -1.08
C CYS A 105 1.24 2.10 0.11
N LEU A 106 2.39 1.86 0.74
CA LEU A 106 2.99 2.76 1.71
C LEU A 106 4.01 3.64 1.00
N TRP A 107 3.91 4.94 1.24
CA TRP A 107 4.67 5.98 0.58
C TRP A 107 5.45 6.81 1.57
N GLU A 108 6.58 7.32 1.13
CA GLU A 108 7.36 8.32 1.84
C GLU A 108 6.56 9.61 2.11
N SER A 109 5.63 9.96 1.22
CA SER A 109 4.79 11.15 1.41
C SER A 109 3.53 11.12 0.56
N ARG A 110 2.54 11.93 0.94
CA ARG A 110 1.34 12.17 0.13
C ARG A 110 1.68 12.67 -1.28
N ARG A 111 2.73 13.48 -1.42
CA ARG A 111 3.17 14.02 -2.72
C ARG A 111 3.58 12.91 -3.68
N HIS A 112 4.31 11.90 -3.20
CA HIS A 112 4.70 10.74 -4.01
C HIS A 112 3.47 9.94 -4.45
N ALA A 113 2.55 9.64 -3.52
CA ALA A 113 1.31 8.94 -3.82
C ALA A 113 0.46 9.64 -4.90
N VAL A 114 0.25 10.96 -4.75
CA VAL A 114 -0.51 11.76 -5.73
C VAL A 114 0.21 11.82 -7.08
N THR A 115 1.54 11.94 -7.07
CA THR A 115 2.33 12.00 -8.31
C THR A 115 2.20 10.70 -9.10
N ALA A 116 2.27 9.55 -8.44
CA ALA A 116 2.10 8.24 -9.08
C ALA A 116 0.65 8.02 -9.55
N ALA A 117 -0.35 8.33 -8.70
CA ALA A 117 -1.76 8.16 -9.04
C ALA A 117 -2.22 9.00 -10.24
N GLY A 118 -1.54 10.11 -10.52
CA GLY A 118 -1.80 10.97 -11.68
C GLY A 118 -1.21 10.48 -13.00
N LYS A 119 -0.54 9.32 -13.02
CA LYS A 119 0.14 8.79 -14.19
C LYS A 119 -0.78 7.88 -15.04
N PRO A 120 -0.46 7.68 -16.34
CA PRO A 120 -1.35 6.96 -17.26
C PRO A 120 -1.74 5.55 -16.83
N ALA A 121 -0.82 4.72 -16.34
CA ALA A 121 -1.13 3.32 -16.00
C ALA A 121 -2.10 3.22 -14.81
N HIS A 122 -2.00 4.12 -13.82
CA HIS A 122 -3.01 4.24 -12.77
C HIS A 122 -4.39 4.62 -13.32
N GLY A 123 -4.43 5.54 -14.28
CA GLY A 123 -5.68 5.93 -14.96
C GLY A 123 -6.30 4.77 -15.75
N GLU A 124 -5.47 3.94 -16.39
CA GLU A 124 -5.92 2.72 -17.07
C GLU A 124 -6.46 1.68 -16.09
N ALA A 125 -5.79 1.46 -14.96
CA ALA A 125 -6.27 0.54 -13.92
C ALA A 125 -7.58 1.02 -13.29
N ALA A 126 -7.73 2.33 -13.09
CA ALA A 126 -8.98 2.91 -12.59
C ALA A 126 -10.16 2.63 -13.54
N ARG A 127 -9.97 2.71 -14.87
CA ARG A 127 -11.04 2.50 -15.86
C ARG A 127 -11.67 1.12 -15.82
N ILE A 128 -10.92 0.07 -15.49
CA ILE A 128 -11.47 -1.30 -15.41
C ILE A 128 -12.15 -1.59 -14.06
N SER A 129 -12.13 -0.66 -13.11
CA SER A 129 -12.56 -0.93 -11.74
C SER A 129 -14.06 -1.23 -11.63
N GLU A 130 -14.91 -0.52 -12.39
CA GLU A 130 -16.38 -0.73 -12.37
C GLU A 130 -16.79 -2.12 -12.90
N GLU A 131 -16.03 -2.62 -13.87
CA GLU A 131 -16.23 -3.94 -14.48
C GLU A 131 -15.68 -5.06 -13.58
N MET A 132 -14.61 -4.81 -12.83
CA MET A 132 -13.91 -5.85 -12.06
C MET A 132 -14.36 -5.95 -10.61
N TYR A 133 -14.83 -4.86 -10.01
CA TYR A 133 -15.20 -4.80 -8.60
C TYR A 133 -16.71 -4.60 -8.44
N GLU A 134 -17.30 -5.37 -7.52
CA GLU A 134 -18.66 -5.15 -7.03
C GLU A 134 -18.69 -3.91 -6.13
N SER A 135 -17.65 -3.74 -5.32
CA SER A 135 -17.40 -2.53 -4.54
C SER A 135 -15.91 -2.36 -4.31
N TYR A 136 -15.48 -1.12 -4.10
CA TYR A 136 -14.14 -0.80 -3.61
C TYR A 136 -14.15 0.48 -2.78
N ASP A 137 -13.16 0.61 -1.89
CA ASP A 137 -12.89 1.82 -1.12
C ASP A 137 -11.39 2.14 -1.13
N LEU A 138 -11.09 3.44 -1.14
CA LEU A 138 -9.74 4.00 -1.09
C LEU A 138 -9.57 4.77 0.21
N GLU A 139 -9.02 4.08 1.21
CA GLU A 139 -8.70 4.66 2.50
C GLU A 139 -7.31 5.30 2.44
N ARG A 140 -7.16 6.48 3.03
CA ARG A 140 -5.87 7.17 3.15
C ARG A 140 -5.53 7.33 4.61
N TYR A 141 -4.27 7.10 4.96
CA TYR A 141 -3.80 7.24 6.33
C TYR A 141 -2.47 7.98 6.41
N LEU A 142 -2.27 8.65 7.55
CA LEU A 142 -0.97 9.10 8.01
C LEU A 142 -0.44 8.08 9.03
N VAL A 143 0.76 7.59 8.77
CA VAL A 143 1.46 6.62 9.62
C VAL A 143 2.64 7.35 10.26
N ARG A 144 2.53 7.64 11.56
CA ARG A 144 3.39 8.62 12.24
C ARG A 144 4.00 8.07 13.51
N LYS A 145 5.30 8.26 13.65
CA LYS A 145 6.04 8.08 14.90
C LYS A 145 6.82 9.36 15.16
N PRO A 146 6.58 10.09 16.26
CA PRO A 146 7.24 11.38 16.46
C PRO A 146 8.69 11.27 16.94
N ARG A 147 9.08 10.13 17.54
CA ARG A 147 10.44 9.84 18.04
C ARG A 147 10.60 8.35 18.34
N ARG A 148 11.84 7.91 18.57
CA ARG A 148 12.21 6.51 18.81
C ARG A 148 11.34 5.75 19.81
N ASP A 149 11.06 6.35 20.96
CA ASP A 149 10.37 5.69 22.08
C ASP A 149 8.85 5.96 22.12
N ALA A 150 8.31 6.61 21.08
CA ALA A 150 6.87 6.83 20.96
C ALA A 150 6.20 5.68 20.21
N GLY A 151 4.94 5.40 20.55
CA GLY A 151 4.09 4.49 19.78
C GLY A 151 3.80 5.04 18.38
N LEU A 152 3.47 4.13 17.46
CA LEU A 152 3.10 4.46 16.10
C LEU A 152 1.60 4.80 16.01
N GLY A 153 1.29 5.99 15.50
CA GLY A 153 -0.07 6.40 15.18
C GLY A 153 -0.44 6.08 13.73
N ILE A 154 -1.66 5.59 13.51
CA ILE A 154 -2.26 5.42 12.18
C ILE A 154 -3.62 6.12 12.15
N GLU A 155 -3.65 7.27 11.50
CA GLU A 155 -4.79 8.19 11.46
C GLU A 155 -5.37 8.25 10.04
N GLN A 156 -6.68 8.04 9.90
CA GLN A 156 -7.35 8.15 8.61
C GLN A 156 -7.46 9.61 8.20
N VAL A 157 -7.20 9.89 6.93
CA VAL A 157 -7.31 11.23 6.34
C VAL A 157 -8.16 11.20 5.07
N PRO A 158 -8.70 12.36 4.65
CA PRO A 158 -9.44 12.47 3.39
C PRO A 158 -8.63 12.07 2.14
#